data_AF-A0AAW2WDP6-F1
#
_entry.id   AF-A0AAW2WDP6-F1
#
_cell.length_a   1.000
_cell.length_b   1.000
_cell.length_c   1.000
_cell.angle_alpha   90.00
_cell.angle_beta   90.00
_cell.angle_gamma   90.00
#
_symmetry.space_group_name_H-M   'P 1'
#
loop_
_entity.id
_entity.type
_entity.pdbx_description
1 polymer ?
#
loop_
_entity_poly.entity_id
_entity_poly.type
_entity_poly.pdbx_seq_one_letter_code
_entity_poly.pdbx_strand_id
1 'polypeptide(L)'
;MPSVQQALSQGEGENWVNELLEESLRLVDLCGFSRDVVRSTKESIQDLESSIRRNRGEKATGDNINAYVAARKKINKMISKCIRNLKSSNQSSTSLPAIGMMLKETEALDFSVLKSVLMLLSGEKEGSKQRRWSFLSKFAQTKRVHSEVEQENSAEDLFSLNIHKSRKGMDNITLKQLKSAEMSIQELEEGLEALFRV
;
A
#
# COMPACT_ATOMS: atom_id res chain seq x y z
N MET A 1 17.04 24.31 -31.51
CA MET A 1 16.68 23.17 -30.64
C MET A 1 15.56 22.43 -31.33
N PRO A 2 15.70 21.15 -31.66
CA PRO A 2 14.59 20.37 -32.22
C PRO A 2 13.44 20.40 -31.22
N SER A 3 12.21 20.62 -31.70
CA SER A 3 11.01 20.55 -30.87
C SER A 3 10.91 19.14 -30.26
N VAL A 4 10.37 19.03 -29.04
CA VAL A 4 10.07 17.74 -28.41
C VAL A 4 9.25 16.84 -29.36
N GLN A 5 8.37 17.44 -30.18
CA GLN A 5 7.60 16.72 -31.20
C GLN A 5 8.47 16.09 -32.30
N GLN A 6 9.61 16.70 -32.63
CA GLN A 6 10.51 16.26 -33.69
C GLN A 6 11.43 15.11 -33.25
N ALA A 7 11.75 15.03 -31.96
CA ALA A 7 12.44 13.89 -31.35
C ALA A 7 11.54 12.65 -31.24
N LEU A 8 10.22 12.86 -31.19
CA LEU A 8 9.21 11.79 -31.08
C LEU A 8 8.76 11.24 -32.44
N SER A 9 9.00 11.95 -33.55
CA SER A 9 8.47 11.62 -34.88
C SER A 9 9.39 10.78 -35.79
N GLN A 10 10.60 10.41 -35.34
CA GLN A 10 11.44 9.46 -36.09
C GLN A 10 11.10 8.03 -35.64
N GLY A 11 11.08 7.05 -36.54
CA GLY A 11 10.58 5.68 -36.26
C GLY A 11 11.27 4.91 -35.13
N GLU A 12 12.43 5.35 -34.64
CA GLU A 12 13.05 4.84 -33.40
C GLU A 12 12.38 5.39 -32.13
N GLY A 13 11.74 6.55 -32.23
CA GLY A 13 10.96 7.24 -31.21
C GLY A 13 9.70 6.47 -30.79
N GLU A 14 9.02 5.85 -31.74
CA GLU A 14 7.75 5.16 -31.53
C GLU A 14 7.89 3.92 -30.63
N ASN A 15 9.01 3.20 -30.74
CA ASN A 15 9.27 1.99 -29.96
C ASN A 15 9.48 2.26 -28.46
N TRP A 16 10.32 3.24 -28.11
CA TRP A 16 10.57 3.52 -26.69
C TRP A 16 9.42 4.28 -26.03
N VAL A 17 8.69 5.10 -26.80
CA VAL A 17 7.45 5.73 -26.32
C VAL A 17 6.39 4.68 -26.03
N ASN A 18 6.21 3.68 -26.90
CA ASN A 18 5.27 2.59 -26.64
C ASN A 18 5.66 1.76 -25.41
N GLU A 19 6.96 1.46 -25.25
CA GLU A 19 7.46 0.78 -24.05
C GLU A 19 7.18 1.57 -22.76
N LEU A 20 7.45 2.87 -22.78
CA LEU A 20 7.16 3.77 -21.66
C LEU A 20 5.65 3.83 -21.37
N LEU A 21 4.81 3.89 -22.40
CA LEU A 21 3.35 3.88 -22.23
C LEU A 21 2.85 2.57 -21.62
N GLU A 22 3.43 1.43 -21.97
CA GLU A 22 3.13 0.14 -21.34
C GLU A 22 3.57 0.11 -19.87
N GLU A 23 4.72 0.70 -19.52
CA GLU A 23 5.15 0.86 -18.11
C GLU A 23 4.21 1.80 -17.33
N SER A 24 3.83 2.94 -17.91
CA SER A 24 2.81 3.85 -17.38
C SER A 24 1.47 3.17 -17.15
N LEU A 25 0.99 2.35 -18.10
CA LEU A 25 -0.28 1.65 -17.98
C LEU A 25 -0.26 0.66 -16.81
N ARG A 26 0.85 -0.07 -16.64
CA ARG A 26 1.06 -0.96 -15.49
C ARG A 26 1.09 -0.20 -14.17
N LEU A 27 1.59 1.05 -14.17
CA LEU A 27 1.56 1.92 -12.99
C LEU A 27 0.11 2.31 -12.65
N VAL A 28 -0.69 2.69 -13.64
CA VAL A 28 -2.12 2.99 -13.47
C VAL A 28 -2.90 1.80 -12.92
N ASP A 29 -2.65 0.60 -13.46
CA ASP A 29 -3.23 -0.65 -12.95
C ASP A 29 -2.83 -0.90 -11.48
N LEU A 30 -1.57 -0.62 -11.13
CA LEU A 30 -1.08 -0.74 -9.76
C LEU A 30 -1.72 0.27 -8.81
N CYS A 31 -2.00 1.50 -9.27
CA CYS A 31 -2.75 2.49 -8.51
C CYS A 31 -4.18 2.00 -8.22
N GLY A 32 -4.86 1.43 -9.23
CA GLY A 32 -6.19 0.82 -9.06
C GLY A 32 -6.16 -0.33 -8.06
N PHE A 33 -5.23 -1.26 -8.24
CA PHE A 33 -5.02 -2.38 -7.32
C PHE A 33 -4.75 -1.93 -5.88
N SER A 34 -3.93 -0.88 -5.69
CA SER A 34 -3.60 -0.35 -4.37
C SER A 34 -4.83 0.21 -3.65
N ARG A 35 -5.70 0.94 -4.37
CA ARG A 35 -6.99 1.41 -3.83
C ARG A 35 -7.87 0.25 -3.38
N ASP A 36 -7.99 -0.78 -4.21
CA ASP A 36 -8.83 -1.93 -3.89
C ASP A 36 -8.32 -2.70 -2.67
N VAL A 37 -7.00 -2.83 -2.52
CA VAL A 37 -6.37 -3.47 -1.35
C VAL A 37 -6.60 -2.66 -0.08
N VAL A 38 -6.44 -1.33 -0.12
CA VAL A 38 -6.69 -0.45 1.03
C VAL A 38 -8.16 -0.51 1.43
N ARG A 39 -9.08 -0.37 0.47
CA ARG A 39 -10.53 -0.47 0.70
C ARG A 39 -10.90 -1.82 1.31
N SER A 40 -10.44 -2.92 0.71
CA SER A 40 -10.72 -4.28 1.22
C SER A 40 -10.18 -4.49 2.64
N THR A 41 -9.02 -3.89 2.95
CA THR A 41 -8.45 -3.95 4.29
C THR A 41 -9.33 -3.22 5.29
N LYS A 42 -9.75 -2.00 4.95
CA LYS A 42 -10.66 -1.17 5.75
C LYS A 42 -11.99 -1.86 6.02
N GLU A 43 -12.63 -2.37 4.98
CA GLU A 43 -13.91 -3.10 5.08
C GLU A 43 -13.79 -4.29 6.03
N SER A 44 -12.72 -5.09 5.92
CA SER A 44 -12.51 -6.24 6.81
C SER A 44 -12.35 -5.83 8.28
N ILE A 45 -11.74 -4.68 8.55
CA ILE A 45 -11.59 -4.11 9.89
C ILE A 45 -12.96 -3.66 10.42
N GLN A 46 -13.70 -2.88 9.63
CA GLN A 46 -15.01 -2.35 9.99
C GLN A 46 -16.07 -3.44 10.22
N ASP A 47 -16.01 -4.53 9.46
CA ASP A 47 -16.88 -5.69 9.63
C ASP A 47 -16.65 -6.38 10.97
N LEU A 48 -15.38 -6.57 11.35
CA LEU A 48 -15.01 -7.16 12.63
C LEU A 48 -15.39 -6.22 13.80
N GLU A 49 -15.17 -4.91 13.67
CA GLU A 49 -15.60 -3.93 14.68
C GLU A 49 -17.11 -3.94 14.88
N SER A 50 -17.85 -3.91 13.77
CA SER A 50 -19.31 -3.90 13.79
C SER A 50 -19.86 -5.17 14.43
N SER A 51 -19.21 -6.31 14.19
CA SER A 51 -19.54 -7.58 14.82
C SER A 51 -19.33 -7.55 16.34
N ILE A 52 -18.20 -7.02 16.81
CA ILE A 52 -17.92 -6.84 18.25
C ILE A 52 -18.93 -5.87 18.90
N ARG A 53 -19.21 -4.74 18.24
CA ARG A 53 -20.13 -3.70 18.75
C ARG A 53 -21.57 -4.21 18.85
N ARG A 54 -22.05 -4.94 17.84
CA ARG A 54 -23.40 -5.53 17.83
C ARG A 54 -23.58 -6.55 18.95
N ASN A 55 -22.53 -7.27 19.33
CA ASN A 55 -22.55 -8.21 20.44
C ASN A 55 -22.45 -7.54 21.83
N ARG A 56 -22.86 -6.27 21.97
CA ARG A 56 -22.83 -5.47 23.22
C ARG A 56 -21.46 -5.41 23.91
N GLY A 57 -20.36 -5.46 23.14
CA GLY A 57 -19.01 -5.49 23.72
C GLY A 57 -18.59 -6.86 24.25
N GLU A 58 -19.40 -7.90 24.03
CA GLU A 58 -18.98 -9.28 24.15
C GLU A 58 -18.02 -9.65 23.02
N LYS A 59 -17.27 -10.73 23.23
CA LYS A 59 -16.20 -11.20 22.36
C LYS A 59 -16.72 -11.46 20.96
N ALA A 60 -15.93 -11.12 19.93
CA ALA A 60 -16.21 -11.56 18.57
C ALA A 60 -16.37 -13.08 18.55
N THR A 61 -17.38 -13.58 17.86
CA THR A 61 -17.55 -15.01 17.66
C THR A 61 -16.36 -15.56 16.87
N GLY A 62 -16.07 -16.85 17.06
CA GLY A 62 -15.01 -17.53 16.30
C GLY A 62 -15.18 -17.36 14.79
N ASP A 63 -16.42 -17.35 14.31
CA ASP A 63 -16.74 -17.20 12.88
C ASP A 63 -16.40 -15.81 12.34
N ASN A 64 -16.69 -14.73 13.09
CA ASN A 64 -16.33 -13.38 12.69
C ASN A 64 -14.81 -13.18 12.62
N ILE A 65 -14.08 -13.76 13.59
CA ILE A 65 -12.61 -13.76 13.59
C ILE A 65 -12.07 -14.55 12.40
N ASN A 66 -12.63 -15.73 12.13
CA ASN A 66 -12.23 -16.57 11.01
C ASN A 66 -12.48 -15.87 9.66
N ALA A 67 -13.59 -15.16 9.52
CA ALA A 67 -13.91 -14.37 8.33
C ALA A 67 -12.88 -13.25 8.11
N TYR A 68 -12.55 -12.49 9.16
CA TYR A 68 -11.49 -11.47 9.10
C TYR A 68 -10.13 -12.07 8.70
N VAL A 69 -9.72 -13.16 9.36
CA VAL A 69 -8.46 -13.86 9.04
C VAL A 69 -8.44 -14.37 7.60
N ALA A 70 -9.56 -14.89 7.09
CA ALA A 70 -9.69 -15.35 5.71
C ALA A 70 -9.57 -14.17 4.72
N ALA A 71 -10.21 -13.04 5.01
CA ALA A 71 -10.10 -11.82 4.21
C ALA A 71 -8.65 -11.33 4.16
N ARG A 72 -7.97 -11.25 5.31
CA ARG A 72 -6.55 -10.86 5.38
C ARG A 72 -5.64 -11.81 4.60
N LYS A 73 -5.85 -13.12 4.69
CA LYS A 73 -5.10 -14.10 3.87
C LYS A 73 -5.32 -13.90 2.37
N LYS A 74 -6.56 -13.61 1.96
CA LYS A 74 -6.90 -13.33 0.56
C LYS A 74 -6.18 -12.07 0.08
N ILE A 75 -6.22 -10.98 0.84
CA ILE A 75 -5.53 -9.72 0.56
C ILE A 75 -4.02 -9.97 0.39
N ASN A 76 -3.38 -10.62 1.36
CA ASN A 76 -1.95 -10.93 1.29
C ASN A 76 -1.62 -11.74 0.02
N LYS A 77 -2.42 -12.77 -0.30
CA LYS A 77 -2.20 -13.57 -1.51
C LYS A 77 -2.31 -12.73 -2.80
N MET A 78 -3.24 -11.78 -2.85
CA MET A 78 -3.36 -10.86 -3.99
C MET A 78 -2.13 -9.95 -4.10
N ILE A 79 -1.67 -9.39 -2.97
CA ILE A 79 -0.47 -8.53 -2.92
C ILE A 79 0.77 -9.30 -3.38
N SER A 80 1.05 -10.48 -2.79
CA SER A 80 2.23 -11.26 -3.16
C SER A 80 2.19 -11.67 -4.64
N LYS A 81 1.01 -11.95 -5.20
CA LYS A 81 0.85 -12.23 -6.64
C LYS A 81 1.17 -11.00 -7.49
N CYS A 82 0.65 -9.83 -7.13
CA CYS A 82 0.93 -8.56 -7.80
C CYS A 82 2.44 -8.26 -7.80
N ILE A 83 3.08 -8.30 -6.64
CA ILE A 83 4.51 -8.00 -6.49
C ILE A 83 5.39 -8.97 -7.28
N ARG A 84 5.03 -10.25 -7.32
CA ARG A 84 5.75 -11.25 -8.13
C ARG A 84 5.65 -10.95 -9.63
N ASN A 85 4.47 -10.54 -10.11
CA ASN A 85 4.25 -10.18 -11.51
C ASN A 85 4.98 -8.89 -11.91
N LEU A 86 5.20 -7.96 -10.97
CA LEU A 86 5.97 -6.74 -11.22
C LEU A 86 7.47 -7.04 -11.45
N LYS A 87 8.04 -8.02 -10.75
CA LYS A 87 9.47 -8.36 -10.79
C LYS A 87 9.93 -8.93 -12.14
N SER A 88 9.03 -9.51 -12.93
CA SER A 88 9.36 -10.15 -14.21
C SER A 88 9.50 -9.19 -15.40
N SER A 89 9.30 -7.88 -15.21
CA SER A 89 9.15 -6.93 -16.34
C SER A 89 10.31 -5.96 -16.56
N ASN A 90 11.36 -5.96 -15.73
CA ASN A 90 12.40 -4.91 -15.74
C ASN A 90 13.58 -5.20 -16.71
N GLN A 91 13.32 -5.72 -17.91
CA GLN A 91 14.40 -5.97 -18.89
C GLN A 91 14.06 -5.36 -20.23
N SER A 92 14.33 -4.07 -20.37
CA SER A 92 14.46 -3.43 -21.67
C SER A 92 15.79 -2.69 -21.73
N SER A 93 16.55 -2.99 -22.78
CA SER A 93 17.86 -2.41 -23.07
C SER A 93 17.77 -1.31 -24.13
N THR A 94 16.60 -0.70 -24.28
CA THR A 94 16.33 0.32 -25.31
C THR A 94 17.05 1.61 -24.95
N SER A 95 17.82 2.17 -25.88
CA SER A 95 18.50 3.46 -25.71
C SER A 95 17.46 4.58 -25.63
N LEU A 96 17.29 5.16 -24.44
CA LEU A 96 16.32 6.23 -24.20
C LEU A 96 16.94 7.61 -24.39
N PRO A 97 16.23 8.57 -25.02
CA PRO A 97 16.63 9.98 -24.96
C PRO A 97 16.55 10.50 -23.51
N ALA A 98 17.19 11.64 -23.22
CA ALA A 98 17.24 12.21 -21.87
C ALA A 98 15.86 12.34 -21.21
N ILE A 99 14.85 12.76 -21.96
CA ILE A 99 13.47 12.85 -21.46
C ILE A 99 12.86 11.48 -21.12
N GLY A 100 13.15 10.45 -21.92
CA GLY A 100 12.70 9.08 -21.66
C GLY A 100 13.36 8.49 -20.41
N MET A 101 14.65 8.76 -20.19
CA MET A 101 15.34 8.35 -18.96
C MET A 101 14.73 9.01 -17.72
N MET A 102 14.44 10.31 -17.78
CA MET A 102 13.82 11.04 -16.66
C MET A 102 12.42 10.51 -16.33
N LEU A 103 11.61 10.22 -17.35
CA LEU A 103 10.27 9.64 -17.16
C LEU A 103 10.35 8.24 -16.54
N LYS A 104 11.24 7.40 -17.05
CA LYS A 104 11.45 6.04 -16.51
C LYS A 104 11.93 6.05 -15.06
N GLU A 105 12.81 6.98 -14.70
CA GLU A 105 13.25 7.16 -13.31
C GLU A 105 12.09 7.59 -12.39
N THR A 106 11.21 8.46 -12.89
CA THR A 106 10.01 8.90 -12.17
C THR A 106 9.03 7.75 -11.98
N GLU A 107 8.72 6.98 -13.02
CA GLU A 107 7.87 5.79 -12.91
C GLU A 107 8.44 4.76 -11.94
N ALA A 108 9.75 4.52 -11.97
CA ALA A 108 10.41 3.61 -11.04
C ALA A 108 10.24 4.05 -9.58
N LEU A 109 10.27 5.37 -9.32
CA LEU A 109 9.99 5.94 -8.01
C LEU A 109 8.54 5.68 -7.59
N ASP A 110 7.57 5.92 -8.48
CA ASP A 110 6.14 5.71 -8.22
C ASP A 110 5.83 4.23 -7.97
N PHE A 111 6.39 3.33 -8.78
CA PHE A 111 6.32 1.88 -8.57
C PHE A 111 6.88 1.48 -7.20
N SER A 112 8.00 2.07 -6.78
CA SER A 112 8.63 1.80 -5.50
C SER A 112 7.74 2.23 -4.32
N VAL A 113 7.11 3.40 -4.43
CA VAL A 113 6.17 3.92 -3.44
C VAL A 113 4.97 2.99 -3.31
N LEU A 114 4.30 2.65 -4.41
CA LEU A 114 3.13 1.77 -4.41
C LEU A 114 3.46 0.37 -3.91
N LYS A 115 4.57 -0.20 -4.35
CA LYS A 115 5.06 -1.49 -3.85
C LYS A 115 5.27 -1.45 -2.34
N SER A 116 5.82 -0.36 -1.80
CA SER A 116 6.04 -0.21 -0.37
C SER A 116 4.74 -0.16 0.42
N VAL A 117 3.73 0.56 -0.08
CA VAL A 117 2.37 0.60 0.48
C VAL A 117 1.75 -0.80 0.49
N LEU A 118 1.83 -1.54 -0.61
CA LEU A 118 1.30 -2.90 -0.68
C LEU A 118 2.02 -3.86 0.28
N MET A 119 3.35 -3.78 0.36
CA MET A 119 4.14 -4.58 1.32
C MET A 119 3.78 -4.28 2.77
N LEU A 120 3.49 -3.01 3.09
CA LEU A 120 3.01 -2.61 4.40
C LEU A 120 1.68 -3.29 4.73
N LEU A 121 0.72 -3.21 3.80
CA LEU A 121 -0.61 -3.80 3.95
C LEU A 121 -0.58 -5.32 4.03
N SER A 122 0.38 -5.98 3.39
CA SER A 122 0.52 -7.43 3.46
C SER A 122 1.04 -7.93 4.81
N GLY A 123 1.66 -7.06 5.62
CA GLY A 123 2.36 -7.44 6.85
C GLY A 123 3.55 -8.39 6.63
N GLU A 124 3.93 -8.66 5.37
CA GLU A 124 5.05 -9.55 5.02
C GLU A 124 6.37 -8.85 5.32
N LYS A 125 7.26 -9.49 6.10
CA LYS A 125 8.64 -9.05 6.36
C LYS A 125 9.57 -9.43 5.20
N GLU A 126 9.83 -8.50 4.30
CA GLU A 126 11.06 -8.47 3.52
C GLU A 126 12.19 -8.08 4.46
N GLY A 127 12.82 -9.08 5.09
CA GLY A 127 14.18 -9.11 5.64
C GLY A 127 14.74 -8.00 6.56
N SER A 128 14.13 -6.82 6.71
CA SER A 128 14.68 -5.70 7.46
C SER A 128 13.58 -4.98 8.22
N LYS A 129 13.75 -4.92 9.55
CA LYS A 129 12.69 -4.60 10.52
C LYS A 129 12.45 -3.09 10.70
N GLN A 130 13.26 -2.21 10.10
CA GLN A 130 13.31 -0.81 10.56
C GLN A 130 12.95 0.26 9.51
N ARG A 131 12.84 -0.09 8.21
CA ARG A 131 12.76 0.91 7.12
C ARG A 131 11.35 1.23 6.61
N ARG A 132 10.31 0.62 7.19
CA ARG A 132 8.97 0.55 6.59
C ARG A 132 8.06 1.73 6.90
N TRP A 133 8.36 2.47 7.95
CA TRP A 133 7.52 3.57 8.43
C TRP A 133 8.21 4.94 8.41
N SER A 134 9.53 5.00 8.28
CA SER A 134 10.27 6.27 8.17
C SER A 134 9.99 7.03 6.87
N PHE A 135 9.44 6.37 5.86
CA PHE A 135 8.99 7.01 4.62
C PHE A 135 7.57 7.58 4.72
N LEU A 136 6.68 6.97 5.52
CA LEU A 136 5.28 7.40 5.65
C LEU A 136 5.07 8.43 6.76
N SER A 137 5.94 8.48 7.76
CA SER A 137 5.92 9.55 8.77
C SER A 137 6.10 10.94 8.13
N LYS A 138 6.75 11.03 6.96
CA LYS A 138 6.92 12.28 6.21
C LYS A 138 5.64 12.77 5.53
N PHE A 139 4.73 11.86 5.14
CA PHE A 139 3.41 12.22 4.60
C PHE A 139 2.45 12.68 5.71
N ALA A 140 2.56 12.11 6.90
CA ALA A 140 1.78 12.54 8.08
C ALA A 140 2.29 13.87 8.67
N GLN A 141 3.59 14.16 8.56
CA GLN A 141 4.21 15.36 9.13
C GLN A 141 3.94 16.65 8.37
N THR A 142 3.35 16.62 7.17
CA THR A 142 3.11 17.84 6.38
C THR A 142 1.98 18.73 6.93
N LYS A 143 1.29 18.32 8.02
CA LYS A 143 0.17 19.09 8.59
C LYS A 143 0.21 19.44 10.08
N ARG A 144 1.20 19.02 10.87
CA ARG A 144 1.25 19.40 12.30
C ARG A 144 2.66 19.68 12.78
N VAL A 145 2.98 20.97 12.87
CA VAL A 145 4.00 21.47 13.79
C VAL A 145 3.41 21.38 15.19
N HIS A 146 4.23 20.92 16.14
CA HIS A 146 4.02 20.84 17.60
C HIS A 146 3.32 19.58 18.15
N SER A 147 4.11 18.57 18.52
CA SER A 147 4.42 18.30 19.94
C SER A 147 5.44 17.16 20.05
N GLU A 148 6.42 17.39 20.91
CA GLU A 148 7.42 16.45 21.41
C GLU A 148 6.77 15.39 22.31
N VAL A 149 7.52 14.29 22.52
CA VAL A 149 7.36 13.18 23.48
C VAL A 149 6.93 11.82 22.88
N GLU A 150 7.96 10.98 22.74
CA GLU A 150 8.01 9.52 22.87
C GLU A 150 6.87 8.67 22.31
N GLN A 151 7.08 8.08 21.13
CA GLN A 151 6.35 6.88 20.73
C GLN A 151 7.11 6.02 19.72
N GLU A 152 8.29 5.53 20.12
CA GLU A 152 9.15 4.74 19.22
C GLU A 152 8.77 3.24 19.12
N ASN A 153 7.76 2.77 19.86
CA ASN A 153 7.40 1.34 19.91
C ASN A 153 5.95 0.99 19.51
N SER A 154 5.17 1.91 18.95
CA SER A 154 3.75 1.68 18.61
C SER A 154 3.48 1.30 17.15
N ALA A 155 4.43 1.50 16.24
CA ALA A 155 4.20 1.37 14.80
C ALA A 155 4.50 -0.03 14.25
N GLU A 156 5.25 -0.84 15.00
CA GLU A 156 5.68 -2.17 14.58
C GLU A 156 4.56 -3.22 14.67
N ASP A 157 3.48 -2.91 15.40
CA ASP A 157 2.40 -3.86 15.72
C ASP A 157 1.08 -3.59 14.95
N LEU A 158 1.01 -2.53 14.14
CA LEU A 158 -0.25 -2.06 13.56
C LEU A 158 -0.87 -3.04 12.54
N PHE A 159 -0.04 -3.85 11.86
CA PHE A 159 -0.49 -4.84 10.88
C PHE A 159 -0.19 -6.29 11.26
N SER A 160 0.58 -6.51 12.33
CA SER A 160 0.64 -7.80 13.02
C SER A 160 -0.51 -7.90 14.00
N LEU A 161 -1.74 -7.75 13.51
CA LEU A 161 -2.92 -8.15 14.25
C LEU A 161 -2.88 -9.68 14.36
N ASN A 162 -2.04 -10.16 15.27
CA ASN A 162 -1.75 -11.54 15.57
C ASN A 162 -2.94 -12.08 16.39
N ILE A 163 -4.14 -11.99 15.82
CA ILE A 163 -5.37 -12.61 16.36
C ILE A 163 -5.20 -14.14 16.45
N HIS A 164 -4.10 -14.68 15.93
CA HIS A 164 -3.77 -16.10 16.00
C HIS A 164 -3.45 -16.66 17.40
N LYS A 165 -3.43 -15.87 18.49
CA LYS A 165 -3.05 -16.40 19.83
C LYS A 165 -4.00 -16.24 21.00
N SER A 166 -5.15 -15.56 20.89
CA SER A 166 -6.11 -15.56 22.00
C SER A 166 -7.41 -16.29 21.66
N ARG A 167 -7.38 -17.62 21.79
CA ARG A 167 -8.59 -18.46 21.94
C ARG A 167 -9.36 -18.15 23.24
N LYS A 168 -8.87 -17.19 24.04
CA LYS A 168 -9.40 -16.84 25.36
C LYS A 168 -9.61 -15.33 25.46
N GLY A 169 -10.63 -14.86 24.75
CA GLY A 169 -11.20 -13.54 25.02
C GLY A 169 -10.62 -12.37 24.25
N MET A 170 -11.51 -11.77 23.48
CA MET A 170 -11.32 -10.50 22.79
C MET A 170 -11.85 -9.39 23.71
N ASP A 171 -10.97 -8.71 24.43
CA ASP A 171 -11.34 -7.64 25.37
C ASP A 171 -11.46 -6.27 24.66
N ASN A 172 -11.87 -5.21 25.37
CA ASN A 172 -11.82 -3.79 24.96
C ASN A 172 -10.52 -3.43 24.21
N ILE A 173 -9.40 -4.02 24.63
CA ILE A 173 -8.07 -3.86 24.06
C ILE A 173 -8.06 -4.15 22.55
N THR A 174 -8.75 -5.20 22.09
CA THR A 174 -8.77 -5.57 20.67
C THR A 174 -9.62 -4.60 19.85
N LEU A 175 -10.71 -4.06 20.40
CA LEU A 175 -11.52 -3.05 19.73
C LEU A 175 -10.75 -1.72 19.60
N LYS A 176 -9.99 -1.33 20.63
CA LYS A 176 -9.13 -0.14 20.57
C LYS A 176 -8.03 -0.30 19.52
N GLN A 177 -7.40 -1.47 19.43
CA GLN A 177 -6.40 -1.77 18.40
C GLN A 177 -7.01 -1.73 16.99
N LEU A 178 -8.21 -2.29 16.83
CA LEU A 178 -8.91 -2.33 15.55
C LEU A 178 -9.27 -0.92 15.06
N LYS A 179 -9.72 -0.04 15.96
CA LYS A 179 -9.98 1.38 15.67
C LYS A 179 -8.72 2.13 15.29
N SER A 180 -7.62 1.85 15.98
CA SER A 180 -6.32 2.43 15.64
C SER A 180 -5.89 2.02 14.23
N ALA A 181 -6.06 0.75 13.87
CA ALA A 181 -5.75 0.26 12.53
C ALA A 181 -6.68 0.87 11.46
N GLU A 182 -7.98 1.04 11.76
CA GLU A 182 -8.93 1.72 10.88
C GLU A 182 -8.49 3.15 10.58
N MET A 183 -8.11 3.93 11.61
CA MET A 183 -7.65 5.30 11.42
C MET A 183 -6.37 5.37 10.57
N SER A 184 -5.40 4.50 10.81
CA SER A 184 -4.19 4.47 9.98
C SER A 184 -4.47 4.04 8.54
N ILE A 185 -5.44 3.14 8.31
CA ILE A 185 -5.89 2.78 6.96
C ILE A 185 -6.62 3.94 6.28
N GLN A 186 -7.43 4.70 7.04
CA GLN A 186 -8.08 5.92 6.55
C GLN A 186 -7.04 6.97 6.10
N GLU A 187 -6.02 7.22 6.92
CA GLU A 187 -4.93 8.14 6.57
C GLU A 187 -4.19 7.69 5.30
N LEU A 188 -3.96 6.38 5.16
CA LEU A 188 -3.36 5.81 3.97
C LEU A 188 -4.24 5.95 2.73
N GLU A 189 -5.56 5.71 2.87
CA GLU A 189 -6.54 5.88 1.79
C GLU A 189 -6.57 7.33 1.30
N GLU A 190 -6.62 8.30 2.22
CA GLU A 190 -6.56 9.73 1.89
C GLU A 190 -5.24 10.13 1.24
N GLY A 191 -4.12 9.60 1.72
CA GLY A 191 -2.79 9.84 1.15
C GLY A 191 -2.68 9.32 -0.28
N LEU A 192 -3.23 8.13 -0.56
CA LEU A 192 -3.26 7.56 -1.91
C LEU A 192 -4.20 8.33 -2.85
N GLU A 193 -5.39 8.72 -2.39
CA GLU A 193 -6.30 9.55 -3.20
C GLU A 193 -5.68 10.92 -3.53
N ALA A 194 -4.90 11.50 -2.61
CA ALA A 194 -4.15 12.72 -2.88
C ALA A 194 -3.03 12.50 -3.92
N LEU A 195 -2.32 11.37 -3.83
CA LEU A 195 -1.26 11.00 -4.79
C LEU A 195 -1.82 10.76 -6.20
N PHE A 196 -2.99 10.13 -6.32
CA PHE A 196 -3.59 9.77 -7.61
C PHE A 196 -4.38 10.90 -8.29
N ARG A 197 -4.52 12.06 -7.65
CA ARG A 197 -5.26 13.20 -8.18
C ARG A 197 -4.40 14.17 -8.98
N VAL A 198 -3.08 13.99 -8.96
CA VAL A 198 -2.09 14.76 -9.72
C VAL A 198 -1.97 14.19 -11.13
#